data_AF-A0A2T5NE51-F1
#
_entry.id   AF-A0A2T5NE51-F1
#
_cell.length_a   1.000
_cell.length_b   1.000
_cell.length_c   1.000
_cell.angle_alpha   90.00
_cell.angle_beta   90.00
_cell.angle_gamma   90.00
#
_symmetry.space_group_name_H-M   'P 1'
#
loop_
_entity.id
_entity.type
_entity.pdbx_description
1 polymer ?
#
loop_
_entity_poly.entity_id
_entity_poly.type
_entity_poly.pdbx_seq_one_letter_code
_entity_poly.pdbx_strand_id
1 'polypeptide(L)'
;MVMRAPNRGEMAAVHMPWLAWAACGVLALGLAACQNIAPPKTLGAGARVVNTVAGTSIVRASFNGQGMGGGGGEECCVSLPEQWRPGMTATIEWVVDPSPGVNPGGIRQPPRSKYGSITAEGSRWHEEHEANYVRRKVTMAVPRYEKVSSLVLVFLPCDEVYPLIDSAEQGRVFGGLRGLASSEWDDEVIRRLGAGKVCAASR
;
A
#
# COMPACT_ATOMS: atom_id res chain seq x y z
N MET A 1 42.57 -35.78 83.70
CA MET A 1 41.81 -36.25 82.51
C MET A 1 41.08 -35.02 81.95
N VAL A 2 41.58 -34.46 80.85
CA VAL A 2 41.10 -33.20 80.23
C VAL A 2 40.97 -33.44 78.73
N MET A 3 40.07 -32.65 78.12
CA MET A 3 39.75 -32.42 76.69
C MET A 3 38.36 -32.99 76.36
N ARG A 4 37.25 -32.23 76.42
CA ARG A 4 36.83 -30.92 75.85
C ARG A 4 36.53 -31.00 74.34
N ALA A 5 35.28 -30.66 74.02
CA ALA A 5 34.57 -30.85 72.75
C ALA A 5 35.06 -29.94 71.59
N PRO A 6 34.78 -30.30 70.32
CA PRO A 6 35.05 -29.42 69.18
C PRO A 6 33.92 -28.41 68.94
N ASN A 7 34.33 -27.21 68.55
CA ASN A 7 33.52 -26.01 68.37
C ASN A 7 32.65 -26.02 67.11
N ARG A 8 31.52 -25.33 67.25
CA ARG A 8 30.60 -24.86 66.21
C ARG A 8 31.34 -23.94 65.23
N GLY A 9 31.48 -24.38 63.98
CA GLY A 9 32.04 -23.58 62.90
C GLY A 9 31.05 -22.52 62.40
N GLU A 10 31.46 -21.25 62.51
CA GLU A 10 30.92 -20.11 61.76
C GLU A 10 31.14 -20.31 60.26
N MET A 11 30.07 -20.26 59.47
CA MET A 11 30.18 -19.93 58.06
C MET A 11 30.02 -18.43 57.93
N ALA A 12 31.15 -17.72 57.82
CA ALA A 12 31.18 -16.31 57.48
C ALA A 12 30.54 -16.12 56.10
N ALA A 13 29.50 -15.29 56.03
CA ALA A 13 28.94 -14.80 54.78
C ALA A 13 30.04 -14.01 54.04
N VAL A 14 30.55 -14.58 52.95
CA VAL A 14 31.44 -13.86 52.05
C VAL A 14 30.59 -12.83 51.31
N HIS A 15 30.54 -11.62 51.83
CA HIS A 15 30.02 -10.48 51.09
C HIS A 15 30.92 -10.25 49.87
N MET A 16 30.35 -10.50 48.70
CA MET A 16 31.01 -10.40 47.40
C MET A 16 30.51 -9.12 46.71
N PRO A 17 31.08 -7.93 47.00
CA PRO A 17 30.52 -6.64 46.58
C PRO A 17 30.54 -6.41 45.05
N TRP A 18 31.27 -7.24 44.30
CA TRP A 18 31.45 -7.12 42.86
C TRP A 18 30.27 -7.66 42.03
N LEU A 19 29.41 -8.50 42.60
CA LEU A 19 28.19 -8.98 41.93
C LEU A 19 27.08 -7.90 41.88
N ALA A 20 27.08 -6.95 42.82
CA ALA A 20 26.11 -5.85 42.84
C ALA A 20 26.40 -4.78 41.78
N TRP A 21 27.66 -4.61 41.36
CA TRP A 21 28.06 -3.59 40.38
C TRP A 21 27.79 -4.04 38.94
N ALA A 22 27.87 -5.35 38.67
CA ALA A 22 27.54 -5.92 37.36
C ALA A 22 26.02 -5.85 37.05
N ALA A 23 25.17 -6.00 38.07
CA ALA A 23 23.72 -5.95 37.90
C ALA A 23 23.19 -4.55 37.53
N CYS A 24 23.79 -3.48 38.06
CA CYS A 24 23.41 -2.11 37.70
C CYS A 24 23.90 -1.70 36.29
N GLY A 25 25.03 -2.23 35.82
CA GLY A 25 25.57 -1.94 34.49
C GLY A 25 24.73 -2.54 33.36
N VAL A 26 24.24 -3.77 33.53
CA VAL A 26 23.41 -4.46 32.53
C VAL A 26 21.99 -3.87 32.45
N LEU A 27 21.43 -3.39 33.57
CA LEU A 27 20.12 -2.75 33.58
C LEU A 27 20.12 -1.34 32.95
N ALA A 28 21.25 -0.61 33.01
CA ALA A 28 21.41 0.69 32.37
C ALA A 28 21.62 0.62 30.85
N LEU A 29 22.14 -0.50 30.32
CA LEU A 29 22.35 -0.72 28.88
C LEU A 29 21.06 -1.06 28.11
N GLY A 30 19.98 -1.48 28.80
CA GLY A 30 18.71 -1.83 28.15
C GLY A 30 17.82 -0.64 27.77
N LEU A 31 18.01 0.52 28.39
CA LEU A 31 17.14 1.70 28.22
C LEU A 31 17.60 2.68 27.14
N ALA A 32 18.80 2.50 26.58
CA ALA A 32 19.36 3.39 25.56
C ALA A 32 18.95 3.04 24.11
N ALA A 33 18.20 1.96 23.89
CA ALA A 33 17.81 1.50 22.54
C ALA A 33 16.50 2.10 22.00
N CYS A 34 15.81 2.96 22.76
CA CYS A 34 14.68 3.74 22.25
C CYS A 34 15.15 5.11 21.76
N GLN A 35 16.11 5.14 20.83
CA GLN A 35 16.47 6.41 20.20
C GLN A 35 15.42 6.75 19.13
N ASN A 36 14.75 7.89 19.37
CA ASN A 36 13.93 8.66 18.45
C ASN A 36 14.23 8.39 16.96
N ILE A 37 13.41 7.55 16.32
CA ILE A 37 13.36 7.49 14.86
C ILE A 37 12.65 8.77 14.43
N ALA A 38 13.43 9.77 14.03
CA ALA A 38 12.87 10.95 13.37
C ALA A 38 11.99 10.47 12.20
N PRO A 39 10.81 11.08 11.98
CA PRO A 39 9.94 10.69 10.88
C PRO A 39 10.74 10.74 9.57
N PRO A 40 10.57 9.74 8.68
CA PRO A 40 11.34 9.70 7.45
C PRO A 40 11.09 10.98 6.65
N LYS A 41 12.15 11.55 6.08
CA LYS A 41 12.02 12.69 5.18
C LYS A 41 11.10 12.31 4.02
N THR A 42 10.11 13.15 3.74
CA THR A 42 9.13 12.94 2.68
C THR A 42 9.30 13.95 1.56
N LEU A 43 8.88 13.57 0.36
CA LEU A 43 8.73 14.47 -0.78
C LEU A 43 7.32 14.39 -1.35
N GLY A 44 6.88 15.47 -1.99
CA GLY A 44 5.65 15.47 -2.80
C GLY A 44 5.92 14.87 -4.17
N ALA A 45 5.11 13.89 -4.57
CA ALA A 45 5.19 13.23 -5.87
C ALA A 45 3.84 13.32 -6.58
N GLY A 46 3.86 13.41 -7.92
CA GLY A 46 2.65 13.25 -8.72
C GLY A 46 2.05 11.86 -8.51
N ALA A 47 0.73 11.74 -8.62
CA ALA A 47 0.04 10.48 -8.43
C ALA A 47 -0.98 10.24 -9.53
N ARG A 48 -1.05 9.02 -10.06
CA ARG A 48 -2.11 8.64 -11.01
C ARG A 48 -2.48 7.16 -10.91
N VAL A 49 -3.64 6.83 -11.44
CA VAL A 49 -4.10 5.45 -11.58
C VAL A 49 -3.92 4.96 -13.01
N VAL A 50 -3.68 3.66 -13.16
CA VAL A 50 -3.69 2.94 -14.44
C VAL A 50 -4.57 1.72 -14.25
N ASN A 51 -5.65 1.60 -15.02
CA ASN A 51 -6.47 0.39 -15.03
C ASN A 51 -6.15 -0.45 -16.26
N THR A 52 -5.63 -1.66 -16.06
CA THR A 52 -5.38 -2.63 -17.14
C THR A 52 -6.50 -3.65 -17.32
N VAL A 53 -7.56 -3.56 -16.50
CA VAL A 53 -8.67 -4.51 -16.50
C VAL A 53 -9.78 -4.04 -17.44
N ALA A 54 -9.82 -4.63 -18.63
CA ALA A 54 -10.81 -4.31 -19.64
C ALA A 54 -12.26 -4.42 -19.11
N GLY A 55 -13.11 -3.47 -19.53
CA GLY A 55 -14.53 -3.46 -19.17
C GLY A 55 -14.84 -2.95 -17.76
N THR A 56 -13.82 -2.51 -17.00
CA THR A 56 -14.00 -1.90 -15.68
C THR A 56 -13.44 -0.49 -15.65
N SER A 57 -13.81 0.30 -14.65
CA SER A 57 -13.13 1.56 -14.35
C SER A 57 -12.79 1.66 -12.87
N ILE A 58 -11.71 2.36 -12.56
CA ILE A 58 -11.41 2.76 -11.19
C ILE A 58 -12.08 4.10 -11.00
N VAL A 59 -12.95 4.22 -10.01
CA VAL A 59 -13.67 5.47 -9.70
C VAL A 59 -12.77 6.38 -8.86
N ARG A 60 -12.12 5.79 -7.86
CA ARG A 60 -11.15 6.45 -6.98
C ARG A 60 -10.24 5.42 -6.32
N ALA A 61 -9.06 5.86 -5.94
CA ALA A 61 -8.09 5.09 -5.17
C ALA A 61 -7.50 5.92 -4.03
N SER A 62 -6.78 5.27 -3.12
CA SER A 62 -5.96 5.95 -2.13
C SER A 62 -4.69 5.14 -1.83
N PHE A 63 -3.63 5.84 -1.45
CA PHE A 63 -2.38 5.25 -0.95
C PHE A 63 -2.08 5.82 0.44
N ASN A 64 -2.16 4.99 1.47
CA ASN A 64 -2.09 5.39 2.88
C ASN A 64 -3.08 6.54 3.20
N GLY A 65 -4.30 6.45 2.68
CA GLY A 65 -5.35 7.47 2.86
C GLY A 65 -5.23 8.70 1.96
N GLN A 66 -4.15 8.83 1.19
CA GLN A 66 -3.99 9.94 0.24
C GLN A 66 -4.75 9.60 -1.05
N GLY A 67 -5.84 10.33 -1.29
CA GLY A 67 -6.79 10.06 -2.37
C GLY A 67 -6.25 10.38 -3.77
N MET A 68 -6.75 9.62 -4.74
CA MET A 68 -6.46 9.73 -6.17
C MET A 68 -7.77 9.48 -6.94
N GLY A 69 -8.11 10.31 -7.89
CA GLY A 69 -9.23 10.11 -8.79
C GLY A 69 -8.97 9.02 -9.82
N GLY A 70 -10.08 8.50 -10.34
CA GLY A 70 -10.12 7.38 -11.27
C GLY A 70 -9.72 7.68 -12.72
N GLY A 71 -9.69 8.96 -13.11
CA GLY A 71 -9.68 9.39 -14.51
C GLY A 71 -8.36 9.22 -15.27
N GLY A 72 -7.37 8.53 -14.71
CA GLY A 72 -6.08 8.24 -15.36
C GLY A 72 -5.14 9.44 -15.57
N GLY A 73 -5.63 10.67 -15.33
CA GLY A 73 -4.84 11.89 -15.28
C GLY A 73 -3.91 11.95 -14.06
N GLU A 74 -2.85 12.74 -14.17
CA GLU A 74 -1.99 13.03 -13.02
C GLU A 74 -2.71 14.01 -12.08
N GLU A 75 -2.83 13.61 -10.82
CA GLU A 75 -3.31 14.45 -9.73
C GLU A 75 -2.15 14.88 -8.83
N CYS A 76 -2.22 16.10 -8.32
CA CYS A 76 -1.27 16.60 -7.33
C CYS A 76 -1.77 16.32 -5.91
N CYS A 77 -0.98 15.88 -4.95
CA CYS A 77 0.36 15.32 -4.94
C CYS A 77 0.37 14.39 -3.70
N VAL A 78 0.99 13.21 -3.78
CA VAL A 78 1.11 12.32 -2.61
C VAL A 78 2.43 12.55 -1.90
N SER A 79 2.42 12.47 -0.57
CA SER A 79 3.61 12.46 0.28
C SER A 79 4.17 11.04 0.34
N LEU A 80 5.39 10.85 -0.16
CA LEU A 80 6.12 9.59 -0.11
C LEU A 80 7.43 9.75 0.67
N PRO A 81 7.90 8.72 1.39
CA PRO A 81 9.24 8.74 1.95
C PRO A 81 10.29 8.87 0.84
N GLU A 82 11.28 9.75 1.00
CA GLU A 82 12.36 9.94 0.03
C GLU A 82 13.17 8.67 -0.22
N GLN A 83 13.29 7.83 0.82
CA GLN A 83 14.08 6.61 0.80
C GLN A 83 13.23 5.42 1.20
N TRP A 84 13.24 4.38 0.38
CA TRP A 84 12.67 3.10 0.73
C TRP A 84 13.46 2.43 1.87
N ARG A 85 12.76 1.68 2.72
CA ARG A 85 13.36 0.85 3.78
C ARG A 85 12.72 -0.54 3.83
N PRO A 86 13.49 -1.59 4.18
CA PRO A 86 12.91 -2.90 4.43
C PRO A 86 11.78 -2.84 5.46
N GLY A 87 10.68 -3.55 5.18
CA GLY A 87 9.49 -3.57 6.05
C GLY A 87 8.50 -2.43 5.84
N MET A 88 8.75 -1.50 4.91
CA MET A 88 7.73 -0.52 4.52
C MET A 88 6.49 -1.21 3.97
N THR A 89 5.33 -0.83 4.49
CA THR A 89 4.02 -1.28 4.00
C THR A 89 3.16 -0.10 3.60
N ALA A 90 2.21 -0.34 2.71
CA ALA A 90 1.20 0.61 2.33
C ALA A 90 -0.17 -0.05 2.34
N THR A 91 -1.17 0.73 2.71
CA THR A 91 -2.58 0.38 2.54
C THR A 91 -3.09 1.08 1.29
N ILE A 92 -3.59 0.30 0.34
CA ILE A 92 -4.18 0.78 -0.89
C ILE A 92 -5.66 0.43 -0.86
N GLU A 93 -6.51 1.43 -1.06
CA GLU A 93 -7.96 1.26 -1.14
C GLU A 93 -8.43 1.77 -2.49
N TRP A 94 -9.40 1.10 -3.11
CA TRP A 94 -9.95 1.56 -4.38
C TRP A 94 -11.39 1.15 -4.55
N VAL A 95 -12.04 1.83 -5.48
CA VAL A 95 -13.42 1.58 -5.89
C VAL A 95 -13.43 1.26 -7.37
N VAL A 96 -13.96 0.09 -7.68
CA VAL A 96 -14.14 -0.40 -9.05
C VAL A 96 -15.59 -0.19 -9.44
N ASP A 97 -15.81 0.42 -10.60
CA ASP A 97 -17.05 0.31 -11.35
C ASP A 97 -16.90 -0.90 -12.29
N PRO A 98 -17.65 -1.99 -12.04
CA PRO A 98 -17.52 -3.22 -12.82
C PRO A 98 -18.20 -3.14 -14.20
N SER A 99 -18.99 -2.11 -14.47
CA SER A 99 -19.75 -2.00 -15.72
C SER A 99 -19.94 -0.56 -16.17
N PRO A 100 -18.86 0.17 -16.52
CA PRO A 100 -18.94 1.60 -16.80
C PRO A 100 -19.97 1.96 -17.86
N GLY A 101 -20.84 2.91 -17.51
CA GLY A 101 -21.85 3.46 -18.41
C GLY A 101 -23.11 2.59 -18.59
N VAL A 102 -23.24 1.48 -17.86
CA VAL A 102 -24.45 0.64 -17.88
C VAL A 102 -24.85 0.15 -16.47
N ASN A 103 -26.15 0.12 -16.22
CA ASN A 103 -26.75 -0.53 -15.05
C ASN A 103 -27.07 -2.01 -15.33
N PRO A 104 -27.37 -2.82 -14.29
CA PRO A 104 -27.86 -4.19 -14.45
C PRO A 104 -28.98 -4.30 -15.50
N GLY A 105 -28.92 -5.36 -16.31
CA GLY A 105 -29.82 -5.52 -17.46
C GLY A 105 -29.42 -4.72 -18.71
N GLY A 106 -28.25 -4.06 -18.71
CA GLY A 106 -27.74 -3.33 -19.88
C GLY A 106 -28.38 -1.96 -20.07
N ILE A 107 -28.94 -1.39 -19.01
CA ILE A 107 -29.64 -0.11 -19.05
C ILE A 107 -28.63 1.03 -19.13
N ARG A 108 -28.61 1.74 -20.26
CA ARG A 108 -27.75 2.91 -20.47
C ARG A 108 -28.29 4.14 -19.76
N GLN A 109 -27.39 5.08 -19.48
CA GLN A 109 -27.76 6.37 -18.91
C GLN A 109 -28.85 7.06 -19.77
N PRO A 110 -29.95 7.54 -19.17
CA PRO A 110 -30.98 8.27 -19.89
C PRO A 110 -30.44 9.62 -20.39
N PRO A 111 -31.05 10.19 -21.45
CA PRO A 111 -30.62 11.46 -22.00
C PRO A 111 -30.70 12.58 -20.96
N ARG A 112 -29.78 13.54 -21.05
CA ARG A 112 -29.85 14.78 -20.26
C ARG A 112 -31.05 15.62 -20.69
N SER A 113 -31.44 16.57 -19.85
CA SER A 113 -32.48 17.52 -20.20
C SER A 113 -32.09 18.36 -21.42
N LYS A 114 -33.05 19.08 -22.00
CA LYS A 114 -32.82 20.08 -23.05
C LYS A 114 -31.66 21.05 -22.74
N TYR A 115 -31.44 21.35 -21.45
CA TYR A 115 -30.44 22.30 -20.99
C TYR A 115 -29.17 21.61 -20.44
N GLY A 116 -29.02 20.30 -20.64
CA GLY A 116 -27.84 19.54 -20.23
C GLY A 116 -27.81 19.17 -18.74
N SER A 117 -28.89 19.41 -17.98
CA SER A 117 -28.99 18.98 -16.59
C SER A 117 -29.34 17.49 -16.46
N ILE A 118 -28.92 16.88 -15.35
CA ILE A 118 -29.32 15.51 -14.99
C ILE A 118 -30.83 15.52 -14.67
N THR A 119 -31.57 14.57 -15.24
CA THR A 119 -33.01 14.39 -15.02
C THR A 119 -33.26 13.59 -13.73
N ALA A 120 -34.51 13.52 -13.26
CA ALA A 120 -34.86 12.65 -12.13
C ALA A 120 -34.55 11.17 -12.44
N GLU A 121 -34.83 10.73 -13.67
CA GLU A 121 -34.47 9.40 -14.17
C GLU A 121 -32.95 9.22 -14.20
N GLY A 122 -32.20 10.21 -14.70
CA GLY A 122 -30.74 10.18 -14.73
C GLY A 122 -30.10 10.20 -13.34
N SER A 123 -30.75 10.81 -12.35
CA SER A 123 -30.30 10.79 -10.96
C SER A 123 -30.47 9.40 -10.37
N ARG A 124 -31.67 8.79 -10.53
CA ARG A 124 -31.94 7.40 -10.12
C ARG A 124 -31.00 6.41 -10.80
N TRP A 125 -30.73 6.62 -12.09
CA TRP A 125 -29.78 5.80 -12.83
C TRP A 125 -28.39 5.83 -12.19
N HIS A 126 -27.88 7.01 -11.79
CA HIS A 126 -26.58 7.10 -11.10
C HIS A 126 -26.61 6.48 -9.70
N GLU A 127 -27.69 6.68 -8.93
CA GLU A 127 -27.83 6.05 -7.60
C GLU A 127 -27.76 4.52 -7.70
N GLU A 128 -28.49 3.94 -8.67
CA GLU A 128 -28.42 2.51 -8.98
C GLU A 128 -27.02 2.11 -9.47
N HIS A 129 -26.38 2.93 -10.31
CA HIS A 129 -25.05 2.66 -10.85
C HIS A 129 -23.99 2.57 -9.76
N GLU A 130 -23.92 3.60 -8.91
CA GLU A 130 -22.96 3.70 -7.81
C GLU A 130 -23.17 2.62 -6.74
N ALA A 131 -24.41 2.13 -6.58
CA ALA A 131 -24.71 1.02 -5.68
C ALA A 131 -24.03 -0.31 -6.10
N ASN A 132 -23.63 -0.45 -7.37
CA ASN A 132 -22.93 -1.62 -7.88
C ASN A 132 -21.40 -1.53 -7.73
N TYR A 133 -20.86 -0.40 -7.26
CA TYR A 133 -19.43 -0.22 -7.13
C TYR A 133 -18.83 -1.16 -6.08
N VAL A 134 -17.69 -1.75 -6.42
CA VAL A 134 -16.98 -2.70 -5.57
C VAL A 134 -15.84 -2.00 -4.86
N ARG A 135 -15.85 -2.06 -3.52
CA ARG A 135 -14.78 -1.51 -2.68
C ARG A 135 -13.74 -2.58 -2.40
N ARG A 136 -12.48 -2.23 -2.55
CA ARG A 136 -11.33 -3.11 -2.33
C ARG A 136 -10.31 -2.45 -1.43
N LYS A 137 -9.54 -3.28 -0.75
CA LYS A 137 -8.48 -2.87 0.18
C LYS A 137 -7.41 -3.94 0.23
N VAL A 138 -6.16 -3.51 0.21
CA VAL A 138 -5.01 -4.37 0.47
C VAL A 138 -3.98 -3.63 1.30
N THR A 139 -3.34 -4.32 2.22
CA THR A 139 -2.12 -3.86 2.87
C THR A 139 -0.98 -4.75 2.40
N MET A 140 0.05 -4.16 1.80
CA MET A 140 1.15 -4.90 1.19
C MET A 140 2.50 -4.23 1.45
N ALA A 141 3.57 -4.98 1.26
CA ALA A 141 4.91 -4.41 1.24
C ALA A 141 5.05 -3.44 0.06
N VAL A 142 5.67 -2.29 0.30
CA VAL A 142 5.97 -1.34 -0.77
C VAL A 142 7.17 -1.89 -1.55
N PRO A 143 7.07 -2.05 -2.89
CA PRO A 143 8.21 -2.42 -3.72
C PRO A 143 9.39 -1.47 -3.50
N ARG A 144 10.60 -2.02 -3.54
CA ARG A 144 11.81 -1.21 -3.38
C ARG A 144 11.88 -0.13 -4.45
N TYR A 145 12.22 1.09 -4.04
CA TYR A 145 12.51 2.20 -4.94
C TYR A 145 13.80 2.90 -4.51
N GLU A 146 14.58 3.31 -5.50
CA GLU A 146 15.80 4.07 -5.32
C GLU A 146 15.58 5.55 -5.64
N LYS A 147 14.75 5.83 -6.65
CA LYS A 147 14.40 7.19 -7.04
C LYS A 147 12.90 7.34 -7.26
N VAL A 148 12.25 8.19 -6.47
CA VAL A 148 10.84 8.52 -6.64
C VAL A 148 10.65 9.39 -7.89
N SER A 149 9.83 8.93 -8.84
CA SER A 149 9.34 9.75 -9.96
C SER A 149 7.91 10.25 -9.70
N SER A 150 7.01 9.31 -9.44
CA SER A 150 5.58 9.51 -9.17
C SER A 150 5.04 8.24 -8.52
N LEU A 151 3.84 8.30 -7.94
CA LEU A 151 3.09 7.10 -7.59
C LEU A 151 2.15 6.74 -8.74
N VAL A 152 2.35 5.57 -9.35
CA VAL A 152 1.36 4.99 -10.26
C VAL A 152 0.75 3.76 -9.62
N LEU A 153 -0.54 3.80 -9.31
CA LEU A 153 -1.28 2.61 -8.90
C LEU A 153 -1.75 1.87 -10.15
N VAL A 154 -1.10 0.75 -10.47
CA VAL A 154 -1.46 -0.09 -11.61
C VAL A 154 -2.40 -1.19 -11.13
N PHE A 155 -3.67 -1.12 -11.53
CA PHE A 155 -4.68 -2.13 -11.24
C PHE A 155 -4.61 -3.24 -12.28
N LEU A 156 -4.53 -4.46 -11.77
CA LEU A 156 -4.27 -5.69 -12.51
C LEU A 156 -5.48 -6.61 -12.41
N PRO A 157 -5.58 -7.63 -13.27
CA PRO A 157 -6.59 -8.68 -13.10
C PRO A 157 -6.58 -9.28 -11.68
N CYS A 158 -7.70 -9.89 -11.28
CA CYS A 158 -7.80 -10.62 -10.02
C CYS A 158 -7.74 -9.75 -8.75
N ASP A 159 -8.22 -8.52 -8.85
CA ASP A 159 -8.23 -7.53 -7.76
C ASP A 159 -6.82 -7.24 -7.21
N GLU A 160 -5.80 -7.37 -8.06
CA GLU A 160 -4.42 -7.03 -7.74
C GLU A 160 -4.10 -5.57 -8.06
N VAL A 161 -3.16 -5.00 -7.31
CA VAL A 161 -2.65 -3.64 -7.53
C VAL A 161 -1.15 -3.61 -7.29
N TYR A 162 -0.42 -2.90 -8.15
CA TYR A 162 1.01 -2.70 -8.02
C TYR A 162 1.32 -1.20 -7.84
N PRO A 163 1.86 -0.77 -6.68
CA PRO A 163 2.31 0.61 -6.48
C PRO A 163 3.68 0.82 -7.12
N LEU A 164 3.69 1.42 -8.30
CA LEU A 164 4.89 1.66 -9.11
C LEU A 164 5.46 3.05 -8.81
N ILE A 165 6.51 3.09 -8.00
CA ILE A 165 7.12 4.33 -7.48
C ILE A 165 8.48 4.65 -8.13
N ASP A 166 9.29 3.61 -8.37
CA ASP A 166 10.66 3.78 -8.82
C ASP A 166 10.75 4.25 -10.28
N SER A 167 11.63 5.22 -10.52
CA SER A 167 11.84 5.83 -11.84
C SER A 167 12.29 4.81 -12.89
N ALA A 168 13.21 3.91 -12.54
CA ALA A 168 13.72 2.91 -13.48
C ALA A 168 12.66 1.84 -13.75
N GLU A 169 11.91 1.42 -12.73
CA GLU A 169 10.81 0.48 -12.90
C GLU A 169 9.66 1.07 -13.74
N GLN A 170 9.33 2.36 -13.58
CA GLN A 170 8.38 3.02 -14.48
C GLN A 170 8.86 3.02 -15.94
N GLY A 171 10.16 3.28 -16.16
CA GLY A 171 10.77 3.19 -17.48
C GLY A 171 10.70 1.77 -18.06
N ARG A 172 10.95 0.74 -17.23
CA ARG A 172 10.87 -0.67 -17.62
C ARG A 172 9.43 -1.06 -17.96
N VAL A 173 8.44 -0.66 -17.15
CA VAL A 173 7.04 -1.05 -17.32
C VAL A 173 6.38 -0.31 -18.48
N PHE A 174 6.50 1.02 -18.57
CA PHE A 174 5.79 1.82 -19.58
C PHE A 174 6.62 2.21 -20.81
N GLY A 175 7.94 1.98 -20.79
CA GLY A 175 8.84 2.37 -21.87
C GLY A 175 8.56 1.64 -23.18
N GLY A 176 8.58 2.39 -24.28
CA GLY A 176 8.42 1.82 -25.63
C GLY A 176 7.00 1.36 -25.98
N LEU A 177 5.99 1.63 -25.14
CA LEU A 177 4.61 1.20 -25.39
C LEU A 177 3.80 2.19 -26.24
N ARG A 178 4.43 3.26 -26.73
CA ARG A 178 3.73 4.27 -27.55
C ARG A 178 3.31 3.66 -28.88
N GLY A 179 2.05 3.86 -29.25
CA GLY A 179 1.49 3.39 -30.53
C GLY A 179 0.89 1.99 -30.50
N LEU A 180 0.96 1.27 -29.37
CA LEU A 180 0.23 0.03 -29.18
C LEU A 180 -1.28 0.30 -29.07
N ALA A 181 -2.10 -0.66 -29.52
CA ALA A 181 -3.52 -0.63 -29.21
C ALA A 181 -3.73 -0.79 -27.70
N SER A 182 -4.84 -0.27 -27.14
CA SER A 182 -5.07 -0.27 -25.70
C SER A 182 -4.99 -1.67 -25.07
N SER A 183 -5.58 -2.69 -25.71
CA SER A 183 -5.51 -4.07 -25.20
C SER A 183 -4.09 -4.65 -25.22
N GLU A 184 -3.30 -4.33 -26.24
CA GLU A 184 -1.89 -4.77 -26.34
C GLU A 184 -1.02 -4.05 -25.31
N TRP A 185 -1.33 -2.78 -25.05
CA TRP A 185 -0.70 -1.99 -24.00
C TRP A 185 -0.97 -2.58 -22.61
N ASP A 186 -2.24 -2.89 -22.31
CA ASP A 186 -2.65 -3.49 -21.04
C ASP A 186 -1.95 -4.85 -20.83
N ASP A 187 -1.97 -5.69 -21.87
CA ASP A 187 -1.34 -7.01 -21.86
C ASP A 187 0.16 -6.95 -21.58
N GLU A 188 0.86 -5.98 -22.18
CA GLU A 188 2.29 -5.82 -22.02
C GLU A 188 2.65 -5.25 -20.62
N VAL A 189 1.82 -4.36 -20.07
CA VAL A 189 1.98 -3.87 -18.69
C VAL A 189 1.79 -5.01 -17.68
N ILE A 190 0.71 -5.79 -17.83
CA ILE A 190 0.43 -6.97 -16.98
C ILE A 190 1.63 -7.94 -17.02
N ARG A 191 2.12 -8.26 -18.24
CA ARG A 191 3.27 -9.16 -18.44
C ARG A 191 4.54 -8.62 -17.77
N ARG A 192 4.85 -7.33 -17.91
CA ARG A 192 6.04 -6.71 -17.32
C ARG A 192 6.00 -6.63 -15.80
N LEU A 193 4.82 -6.57 -15.21
CA LEU A 193 4.63 -6.64 -13.76
C LEU A 193 4.56 -8.09 -13.23
N GLY A 194 4.59 -9.09 -14.12
CA GLY A 194 4.58 -10.50 -13.76
C GLY A 194 3.21 -11.00 -13.25
N ALA A 195 2.14 -10.26 -13.54
CA ALA A 195 0.79 -10.59 -13.12
C ALA A 195 0.13 -11.60 -14.07
N GLY A 196 -0.76 -12.43 -13.52
CA GLY A 196 -1.56 -13.39 -14.30
C GLY A 196 -2.77 -12.73 -14.92
N LYS A 197 -3.17 -13.16 -16.13
CA LYS A 197 -4.44 -12.73 -16.75
C LYS A 197 -5.64 -13.55 -16.29
N VAL A 198 -5.39 -14.77 -15.81
CA VAL A 198 -6.42 -15.69 -15.33
C VAL A 198 -6.29 -15.80 -13.83
N CYS A 199 -7.41 -15.56 -13.14
CA CYS A 199 -7.45 -15.69 -11.70
C CYS A 199 -7.46 -17.16 -11.33
N ALA A 200 -6.57 -17.55 -10.42
CA ALA A 200 -6.68 -18.85 -9.79
C ALA A 200 -8.07 -18.94 -9.14
N ALA A 201 -8.81 -20.02 -9.41
CA ALA A 201 -10.06 -20.26 -8.72
C ALA A 201 -9.79 -20.17 -7.21
N SER A 202 -10.48 -19.26 -6.54
CA SER A 202 -10.39 -19.08 -5.09
C SER A 202 -10.55 -20.44 -4.41
N ARG A 203 -9.53 -20.86 -3.66
CA ARG A 203 -9.65 -21.98 -2.72
C ARG A 203 -10.35 -21.51 -1.45
#